data_AF-A0A6S7HCX9-F1
#
_entry.id   AF-A0A6S7HCX9-F1
#
_cell.length_a   1.000
_cell.length_b   1.000
_cell.length_c   1.000
_cell.angle_alpha   90.00
_cell.angle_beta   90.00
_cell.angle_gamma   90.00
#
_symmetry.space_group_name_H-M   'P 1'
#
loop_
_entity.id
_entity.type
_entity.pdbx_description
1 polymer ?
#
loop_
_entity_poly.entity_id
_entity_poly.type
_entity_poly.pdbx_seq_one_letter_code
_entity_poly.pdbx_strand_id
1 'polypeptide(L)'
;MEVDSMSQLEKKRERENKISKLMGEYLLKGYKMLGSTCNVCGTILLKDRQQQDYCIGCSEVDIHIAHNVSQQQPQVTEHESLHNKNPEFENHRENGGPSCTNETLMNVHKTTPLTGPEDSGLTTVNEAIFKLQERLMWAVNQLGVANSVEMDIKLCELISSCGNALRTLKDLQH
;
A
#
# COMPACT_ATOMS: atom_id res chain seq x y z
N MET A 1 -20.17 -1.33 -25.38
CA MET A 1 -20.53 -1.48 -23.93
C MET A 1 -19.64 -0.51 -23.17
N GLU A 2 -19.89 0.80 -23.32
CA GLU A 2 -18.90 1.86 -22.98
C GLU A 2 -19.49 3.04 -22.20
N VAL A 3 -20.80 3.02 -21.93
CA VAL A 3 -21.52 4.16 -21.33
C VAL A 3 -21.21 4.30 -19.83
N ASP A 4 -20.97 3.19 -19.13
CA ASP A 4 -20.75 3.18 -17.67
C ASP A 4 -19.43 3.87 -17.27
N SER A 5 -18.38 3.73 -18.07
CA SER A 5 -17.05 4.27 -17.77
C SER A 5 -17.02 5.80 -17.73
N MET A 6 -17.77 6.47 -18.62
CA MET A 6 -17.84 7.93 -18.62
C MET A 6 -18.57 8.45 -17.38
N SER A 7 -19.71 7.83 -17.04
CA SER A 7 -20.51 8.21 -15.87
C SER A 7 -19.75 8.03 -14.55
N GLN A 8 -18.93 6.98 -14.42
CA GLN A 8 -18.10 6.77 -13.23
C GLN A 8 -17.00 7.82 -13.09
N LEU A 9 -16.36 8.22 -14.20
CA LEU A 9 -15.34 9.27 -14.20
C LEU A 9 -15.92 10.64 -13.82
N GLU A 10 -17.11 10.97 -14.32
CA GLU A 10 -17.82 12.21 -13.97
C GLU A 10 -18.20 12.25 -12.49
N LYS A 11 -18.78 11.17 -11.95
CA LYS A 11 -19.08 11.04 -10.50
C LYS A 11 -17.83 11.20 -9.62
N LYS A 12 -16.69 10.64 -10.04
CA LYS A 12 -15.41 10.82 -9.35
C LYS A 12 -14.96 12.29 -9.36
N ARG A 13 -14.98 12.94 -10.53
CA ARG A 13 -14.63 14.36 -10.68
C ARG A 13 -15.54 15.27 -9.85
N GLU A 14 -16.85 15.00 -9.82
CA GLU A 14 -17.81 15.77 -9.04
C GLU A 14 -17.52 15.65 -7.52
N ARG A 15 -17.20 14.45 -7.05
CA ARG A 15 -16.74 14.21 -5.67
C ARG A 15 -15.47 15.02 -5.35
N GLU A 16 -14.46 14.95 -6.21
CA GLU A 16 -13.18 15.67 -6.05
C GLU A 16 -13.36 17.20 -6.06
N ASN A 17 -14.25 17.72 -6.92
CA ASN A 17 -14.63 19.12 -6.96
C ASN A 17 -15.34 19.57 -5.67
N LYS A 18 -16.29 18.76 -5.17
CA LYS A 18 -17.00 19.04 -3.90
C LYS A 18 -16.03 19.06 -2.71
N ILE A 19 -15.09 18.11 -2.65
CA ILE A 19 -14.01 18.07 -1.65
C ILE A 19 -13.18 19.35 -1.74
N SER A 20 -12.69 19.70 -2.93
CA SER A 20 -11.81 20.86 -3.13
C SER A 20 -12.46 22.18 -2.71
N LYS A 21 -13.76 22.35 -3.02
CA LYS A 21 -14.55 23.51 -2.59
C LYS A 21 -14.65 23.59 -1.06
N LEU A 22 -15.11 22.51 -0.42
CA LEU A 22 -15.28 22.48 1.03
C LEU A 22 -13.94 22.63 1.77
N MET A 23 -12.85 22.13 1.20
CA MET A 23 -11.50 22.30 1.76
C MET A 23 -11.12 23.78 1.86
N GLY A 24 -11.38 24.56 0.80
CA GLY A 24 -11.19 26.01 0.81
C GLY A 24 -12.01 26.71 1.90
N GLU A 25 -13.29 26.35 2.04
CA GLU A 25 -14.17 26.90 3.08
C GLU A 25 -13.67 26.59 4.51
N TYR A 26 -13.12 25.39 4.75
CA TYR A 26 -12.57 25.02 6.05
C TYR A 26 -11.21 25.67 6.35
N LEU A 27 -10.33 25.84 5.35
CA LEU A 27 -9.11 26.64 5.50
C LEU A 27 -9.42 28.08 5.91
N LEU A 28 -10.45 28.70 5.31
CA LEU A 28 -10.91 30.05 5.67
C LEU A 28 -11.51 30.13 7.09
N LYS A 29 -12.08 29.04 7.63
CA LYS A 29 -12.48 28.94 9.06
C LYS A 29 -11.25 28.84 10.00
N GLY A 30 -10.05 28.67 9.46
CA GLY A 30 -8.79 28.56 10.21
C GLY A 30 -8.42 27.12 10.58
N TYR A 31 -8.86 26.12 9.79
CA TYR A 31 -8.31 24.78 9.85
C TYR A 31 -6.95 24.74 9.12
N LYS A 32 -6.06 23.85 9.54
CA LYS A 32 -4.73 23.67 8.94
C LYS A 32 -4.68 22.43 8.07
N MET A 33 -4.17 22.53 6.84
CA MET A 33 -3.87 21.37 6.00
C MET A 33 -2.67 20.58 6.55
N LEU A 34 -2.80 19.26 6.63
CA LEU A 34 -1.73 18.35 7.03
C LEU A 34 -1.02 17.76 5.80
N GLY A 35 0.18 17.22 6.01
CA GLY A 35 0.91 16.42 5.02
C GLY A 35 0.49 14.94 4.98
N SER A 36 -0.57 14.57 5.71
CA SER A 36 -1.11 13.22 5.83
C SER A 36 -2.47 13.10 5.13
N THR A 37 -2.82 11.89 4.71
CA THR A 37 -4.08 11.55 4.06
C THR A 37 -4.94 10.64 4.92
N CYS A 38 -6.25 10.64 4.67
CA CYS A 38 -7.19 9.75 5.32
C CYS A 38 -7.06 8.33 4.77
N ASN A 39 -6.89 7.36 5.67
CA ASN A 39 -6.81 5.93 5.36
C ASN A 39 -8.09 5.34 4.74
N VAL A 40 -9.25 5.96 4.91
CA VAL A 40 -10.53 5.48 4.33
C VAL A 40 -10.71 5.92 2.87
N CYS A 41 -10.38 7.18 2.55
CA CYS A 41 -10.78 7.79 1.27
C CYS A 41 -9.66 8.58 0.55
N GLY A 42 -8.42 8.49 1.03
CA GLY A 42 -7.23 9.13 0.44
C GLY A 42 -7.21 10.66 0.50
N THR A 43 -8.25 11.31 1.01
CA THR A 43 -8.36 12.77 1.06
C THR A 43 -7.42 13.33 2.13
N ILE A 44 -6.70 14.41 1.81
CA ILE A 44 -5.78 15.10 2.73
C ILE A 44 -6.51 15.43 4.04
N LEU A 45 -5.84 15.24 5.17
CA LEU A 45 -6.40 15.56 6.49
C LEU A 45 -6.28 17.05 6.79
N LEU A 46 -7.31 17.59 7.44
CA LEU A 46 -7.27 18.90 8.09
C LEU A 46 -7.02 18.70 9.59
N LYS A 47 -6.50 19.73 10.25
CA LYS A 47 -6.45 19.86 11.70
C LYS A 47 -7.26 21.06 12.14
N ASP A 48 -8.13 20.85 13.12
CA ASP A 48 -8.92 21.92 13.72
C ASP A 48 -8.09 22.72 14.75
N ARG A 49 -8.73 23.68 15.44
CA ARG A 49 -8.06 24.48 16.48
C ARG A 49 -7.79 23.69 17.77
N GLN A 50 -8.51 22.60 18.01
CA GLN A 50 -8.35 21.68 19.15
C GLN A 50 -7.27 20.61 18.90
N GLN A 51 -6.53 20.70 17.79
CA GLN A 51 -5.52 19.75 17.33
C GLN A 51 -6.04 18.38 16.87
N GLN A 52 -7.35 18.25 16.64
CA GLN A 52 -7.98 17.02 16.14
C GLN A 52 -7.83 16.89 14.62
N ASP A 53 -7.44 15.71 14.15
CA ASP A 53 -7.42 15.35 12.73
C ASP A 53 -8.85 15.14 12.22
N TYR A 54 -9.16 15.73 11.06
CA TYR A 54 -10.48 15.78 10.45
C TYR A 54 -10.43 15.47 8.95
N CYS A 55 -11.26 14.56 8.47
CA CYS A 55 -11.37 14.22 7.05
C CYS A 55 -12.68 14.75 6.45
N ILE A 56 -12.58 15.76 5.59
CA ILE A 56 -13.75 16.34 4.92
C ILE A 56 -14.45 15.35 3.98
N GLY A 57 -13.69 14.45 3.36
CA GLY A 57 -14.23 13.43 2.44
C GLY A 57 -15.23 12.53 3.15
N CYS A 58 -14.81 11.89 4.24
CA CYS A 58 -15.68 11.01 5.02
C CYS A 58 -16.79 11.76 5.77
N SER A 59 -16.52 12.96 6.29
CA SER A 59 -17.47 13.67 7.15
C SER A 59 -18.53 14.52 6.42
N GLU A 60 -18.25 15.03 5.22
CA GLU A 60 -19.14 16.00 4.52
C GLU A 60 -19.58 15.51 3.11
N VAL A 61 -18.83 14.57 2.52
CA VAL A 61 -19.03 14.14 1.14
C VAL A 61 -19.56 12.71 1.08
N ASP A 62 -18.88 11.78 1.75
CA ASP A 62 -19.17 10.34 1.74
C ASP A 62 -19.89 9.89 3.03
N ILE A 63 -20.82 10.71 3.54
CA ILE A 63 -21.51 10.54 4.84
C ILE A 63 -22.11 9.13 5.02
N HIS A 64 -22.50 8.48 3.92
CA HIS A 64 -23.11 7.14 3.92
C HIS A 64 -22.11 5.99 4.19
N ILE A 65 -20.79 6.26 4.19
CA ILE A 65 -19.74 5.27 4.50
C ILE A 65 -19.37 5.29 5.99
N ALA A 66 -19.65 6.38 6.71
CA ALA A 66 -19.17 6.60 8.08
C ALA A 66 -19.82 5.70 9.16
N HIS A 67 -20.96 5.04 8.86
CA HIS A 67 -21.80 4.41 9.90
C HIS A 67 -21.43 2.95 10.24
N ASN A 68 -20.29 2.43 9.78
CA ASN A 68 -19.91 1.01 9.97
C ASN A 68 -18.53 0.78 10.62
N VAL A 69 -17.96 1.80 11.28
CA VAL A 69 -16.62 1.71 11.93
C VAL A 69 -16.65 2.05 13.45
N SER A 70 -17.78 2.51 13.99
CA SER A 70 -17.90 2.88 15.41
C SER A 70 -18.59 1.81 16.29
N GLN A 71 -17.99 0.61 16.39
CA GLN A 71 -18.29 -0.36 17.46
C GLN A 71 -17.05 -1.13 17.98
N GLN A 72 -15.88 -0.47 18.03
CA GLN A 72 -14.76 -0.95 18.88
C GLN A 72 -14.29 0.18 19.79
N GLN A 73 -14.91 0.23 20.97
CA GLN A 73 -14.56 1.12 22.06
C GLN A 73 -13.36 0.54 22.83
N PRO A 74 -12.24 1.27 22.99
CA PRO A 74 -11.15 0.82 23.85
C PRO A 74 -11.59 0.92 25.31
N GLN A 75 -11.79 -0.23 25.97
CA GLN A 75 -11.79 -0.28 27.43
C GLN A 75 -10.35 -0.34 27.90
N VAL A 76 -9.85 0.74 28.50
CA VAL A 76 -8.59 0.74 29.25
C VAL A 76 -8.87 1.18 30.68
N THR A 77 -8.87 0.19 31.57
CA THR A 77 -9.01 0.36 33.02
C THR A 77 -7.80 1.08 33.59
N GLU A 78 -8.03 2.03 34.49
CA GLU A 78 -6.96 2.74 35.21
C GLU A 78 -6.13 1.78 36.09
N HIS A 79 -4.80 1.95 36.08
CA HIS A 79 -3.94 1.78 37.25
C HIS A 79 -2.55 2.43 37.03
N GLU A 80 -2.01 3.00 38.10
CA GLU A 80 -0.81 3.82 38.12
C GLU A 80 0.51 3.00 38.11
N SER A 81 1.57 3.53 37.48
CA SER A 81 2.85 3.76 38.18
C SER A 81 3.91 4.54 37.41
N LEU A 82 4.29 5.68 37.99
CA LEU A 82 5.66 6.14 38.26
C LEU A 82 6.77 6.07 37.16
N HIS A 83 7.10 7.26 36.64
CA HIS A 83 8.46 7.86 36.65
C HIS A 83 9.70 6.95 36.52
N ASN A 84 10.49 7.13 35.45
CA ASN A 84 11.91 7.54 35.62
C ASN A 84 12.46 8.29 34.38
N LYS A 85 13.64 8.90 34.53
CA LYS A 85 14.20 9.98 33.70
C LYS A 85 15.41 9.55 32.84
N ASN A 86 15.35 9.93 31.55
CA ASN A 86 16.39 10.70 30.82
C ASN A 86 17.72 9.96 30.43
N PRO A 87 18.72 10.60 29.76
CA PRO A 87 18.78 10.79 28.30
C PRO A 87 20.09 10.24 27.65
N GLU A 88 20.49 10.89 26.54
CA GLU A 88 21.86 11.03 25.97
C GLU A 88 22.35 10.11 24.84
N PHE A 89 23.29 10.68 24.10
CA PHE A 89 23.69 10.40 22.72
C PHE A 89 25.19 10.67 22.62
N GLU A 90 25.97 9.69 22.17
CA GLU A 90 27.30 9.81 21.52
C GLU A 90 27.89 8.37 21.37
N ASN A 91 28.89 8.03 20.55
CA ASN A 91 29.30 8.31 19.16
C ASN A 91 30.62 7.49 18.93
N HIS A 92 31.11 7.40 17.69
CA HIS A 92 32.45 6.88 17.28
C HIS A 92 32.67 5.34 17.37
N ARG A 93 32.83 4.63 16.24
CA ARG A 93 33.99 4.47 15.29
C ARG A 93 34.83 3.23 15.67
N GLU A 94 35.48 2.48 14.77
CA GLU A 94 35.59 2.43 13.30
C GLU A 94 35.78 0.92 12.90
N ASN A 95 35.97 0.42 11.66
CA ASN A 95 36.62 0.96 10.46
C ASN A 95 36.33 0.11 9.18
N GLY A 96 36.84 0.54 8.01
CA GLY A 96 37.21 -0.36 6.90
C GLY A 96 36.26 -0.50 5.70
N GLY A 97 36.56 0.20 4.60
CA GLY A 97 36.33 -0.33 3.23
C GLY A 97 37.52 -1.21 2.78
N PRO A 98 37.62 -1.70 1.51
CA PRO A 98 37.05 -1.08 0.31
C PRO A 98 36.50 -2.03 -0.80
N SER A 99 35.93 -1.41 -1.85
CA SER A 99 35.96 -1.78 -3.29
C SER A 99 35.39 -3.13 -3.81
N CYS A 100 34.72 -3.02 -4.95
CA CYS A 100 34.18 -4.08 -5.80
C CYS A 100 35.26 -4.97 -6.44
N THR A 101 34.92 -6.24 -6.79
CA THR A 101 34.96 -6.79 -8.17
C THR A 101 34.15 -8.10 -8.34
N ASN A 102 33.61 -8.29 -9.56
CA ASN A 102 33.34 -9.49 -10.40
C ASN A 102 32.91 -10.91 -9.89
N GLU A 103 31.80 -11.38 -10.49
CA GLU A 103 31.62 -12.64 -11.27
C GLU A 103 31.67 -14.07 -10.64
N THR A 104 30.49 -14.72 -10.67
CA THR A 104 30.22 -16.08 -11.19
C THR A 104 31.05 -17.30 -10.73
N LEU A 105 30.47 -18.18 -9.87
CA LEU A 105 30.31 -19.62 -10.20
C LEU A 105 29.28 -20.38 -9.33
N MET A 106 28.76 -21.46 -9.92
CA MET A 106 27.77 -22.45 -9.46
C MET A 106 28.21 -23.29 -8.23
N ASN A 107 27.24 -23.67 -7.37
CA ASN A 107 26.88 -25.05 -6.98
C ASN A 107 25.86 -25.02 -5.83
N VAL A 108 24.69 -25.69 -5.85
CA VAL A 108 24.33 -27.09 -6.16
C VAL A 108 24.63 -28.08 -5.01
N HIS A 109 23.58 -28.35 -4.25
CA HIS A 109 23.28 -29.64 -3.60
C HIS A 109 21.73 -29.79 -3.59
N LYS A 110 21.12 -30.42 -4.61
CA LYS A 110 20.99 -31.87 -4.91
C LYS A 110 19.83 -32.49 -4.09
N THR A 111 18.58 -32.53 -4.60
CA THR A 111 17.98 -33.59 -5.47
C THR A 111 18.07 -35.01 -4.87
N THR A 112 17.12 -35.95 -4.94
CA THR A 112 16.08 -36.36 -5.93
C THR A 112 15.24 -37.53 -5.25
N PRO A 113 14.51 -38.49 -5.88
CA PRO A 113 13.95 -38.66 -7.26
C PRO A 113 12.50 -39.27 -7.36
N LEU A 114 12.06 -39.52 -8.62
CA LEU A 114 11.00 -40.46 -9.11
C LEU A 114 9.52 -40.01 -8.93
N THR A 115 8.58 -40.23 -9.87
CA THR A 115 8.49 -41.05 -11.10
C THR A 115 7.59 -40.42 -12.19
N GLY A 116 7.80 -40.78 -13.46
CA GLY A 116 6.69 -41.00 -14.42
C GLY A 116 6.37 -39.85 -15.40
N PRO A 117 5.70 -40.13 -16.54
CA PRO A 117 5.85 -39.31 -17.74
C PRO A 117 4.62 -38.45 -18.15
N GLU A 118 4.86 -37.53 -19.09
CA GLU A 118 3.90 -36.85 -20.00
C GLU A 118 3.08 -35.64 -19.53
N ASP A 119 3.07 -35.22 -18.24
CA ASP A 119 2.27 -34.05 -17.77
C ASP A 119 3.07 -32.92 -17.06
N SER A 120 4.40 -33.00 -17.04
CA SER A 120 5.25 -32.11 -16.21
C SER A 120 5.27 -30.63 -16.62
N GLY A 121 4.79 -30.29 -17.82
CA GLY A 121 4.68 -28.90 -18.27
C GLY A 121 3.59 -28.13 -17.52
N LEU A 122 2.41 -28.75 -17.36
CA LEU A 122 1.25 -28.11 -16.77
C LEU A 122 1.45 -27.86 -15.27
N THR A 123 2.08 -28.79 -14.54
CA THR A 123 2.42 -28.60 -13.13
C THR A 123 3.43 -27.47 -12.91
N THR A 124 4.43 -27.35 -13.80
CA THR A 124 5.43 -26.27 -13.74
C THR A 124 4.82 -24.89 -14.05
N VAL A 125 3.91 -24.81 -15.03
CA VAL A 125 3.17 -23.58 -15.34
C VAL A 125 2.26 -23.16 -14.18
N ASN A 126 1.58 -24.11 -13.53
CA ASN A 126 0.73 -23.82 -12.37
C ASN A 126 1.53 -23.30 -11.15
N GLU A 127 2.70 -23.86 -10.85
CA GLU A 127 3.59 -23.35 -9.80
C GLU A 127 4.07 -21.92 -10.12
N ALA A 128 4.44 -21.63 -11.37
CA ALA A 128 4.83 -20.29 -11.79
C ALA A 128 3.68 -19.28 -11.67
N ILE A 129 2.45 -19.68 -12.01
CA ILE A 129 1.24 -18.87 -11.82
C ILE A 129 1.02 -18.57 -10.33
N PHE A 130 1.12 -19.57 -9.45
CA PHE A 130 0.96 -19.38 -8.01
C PHE A 130 1.99 -18.38 -7.45
N LYS A 131 3.28 -18.55 -7.78
CA LYS A 131 4.35 -17.64 -7.32
C LYS A 131 4.16 -16.20 -7.81
N LEU A 132 3.68 -16.02 -9.05
CA LEU A 132 3.35 -14.70 -9.58
C LEU A 132 2.12 -14.08 -8.91
N GLN A 133 1.11 -14.88 -8.54
CA GLN A 133 -0.05 -14.41 -7.79
C GLN A 133 0.33 -13.96 -6.37
N GLU A 134 1.18 -14.70 -5.66
CA GLU A 134 1.73 -14.28 -4.35
C GLU A 134 2.45 -12.93 -4.46
N ARG A 135 3.29 -12.76 -5.50
CA ARG A 135 4.03 -11.51 -5.73
C ARG A 135 3.14 -10.33 -6.13
N LEU A 136 2.13 -10.57 -6.96
CA LEU A 136 1.13 -9.58 -7.34
C LEU A 136 0.36 -9.07 -6.11
N MET A 137 -0.11 -10.00 -5.28
CA MET A 137 -0.87 -9.70 -4.06
C MET A 137 -0.04 -8.89 -3.06
N TRP A 138 1.23 -9.26 -2.87
CA TRP A 138 2.17 -8.47 -2.06
C TRP A 138 2.32 -7.04 -2.59
N ALA A 139 2.54 -6.86 -3.90
CA ALA A 139 2.74 -5.54 -4.49
C ALA A 139 1.50 -4.65 -4.37
N VAL A 140 0.30 -5.20 -4.55
CA VAL A 140 -0.98 -4.50 -4.37
C VAL A 140 -1.17 -4.07 -2.90
N ASN A 141 -0.83 -4.91 -1.93
CA ASN A 141 -0.91 -4.55 -0.52
C ASN A 141 0.07 -3.42 -0.15
N GLN A 142 1.28 -3.43 -0.72
CA GLN A 142 2.30 -2.41 -0.43
C GLN A 142 1.93 -1.02 -0.98
N LEU A 143 1.17 -0.92 -2.07
CA LEU A 143 0.69 0.35 -2.64
C LEU A 143 -0.18 1.17 -1.67
N GLY A 144 -0.86 0.52 -0.71
CA GLY A 144 -1.63 1.23 0.32
C GLY A 144 -0.80 1.72 1.51
N VAL A 145 0.48 1.33 1.58
CA VAL A 145 1.38 1.56 2.74
C VAL A 145 2.59 2.42 2.35
N ALA A 146 2.93 2.48 1.06
CA ALA A 146 4.05 3.25 0.56
C ALA A 146 3.81 4.76 0.69
N ASN A 147 4.81 5.47 1.22
CA ASN A 147 4.83 6.93 1.38
C ASN A 147 5.82 7.59 0.39
N SER A 148 6.10 6.94 -0.76
CA SER A 148 7.08 7.41 -1.74
C SER A 148 6.62 7.11 -3.15
N VAL A 149 6.45 8.16 -3.95
CA VAL A 149 6.05 8.09 -5.36
C VAL A 149 7.00 7.21 -6.20
N GLU A 150 8.29 7.19 -5.87
CA GLU A 150 9.27 6.33 -6.56
C GLU A 150 9.03 4.83 -6.25
N MET A 151 8.58 4.53 -5.03
CA MET A 151 8.21 3.17 -4.64
C MET A 151 6.90 2.75 -5.31
N ASP A 152 5.92 3.65 -5.40
CA ASP A 152 4.64 3.40 -6.06
C ASP A 152 4.82 3.09 -7.55
N ILE A 153 5.69 3.83 -8.24
CA ILE A 153 6.05 3.57 -9.64
C ILE A 153 6.64 2.15 -9.78
N LYS A 154 7.62 1.77 -8.95
CA LYS A 154 8.23 0.42 -8.97
C LYS A 154 7.23 -0.68 -8.65
N LEU A 155 6.25 -0.44 -7.77
CA LEU A 155 5.17 -1.38 -7.49
C LEU A 155 4.19 -1.51 -8.67
N CYS A 156 3.85 -0.40 -9.34
CA CYS A 156 3.02 -0.41 -10.55
C CYS A 156 3.69 -1.16 -11.72
N GLU A 157 5.00 -0.96 -11.90
CA GLU A 157 5.82 -1.69 -12.89
C GLU A 157 5.85 -3.20 -12.58
N LEU A 158 6.07 -3.57 -11.31
CA LEU A 158 6.05 -4.96 -10.87
C LEU A 158 4.68 -5.62 -11.10
N ILE A 159 3.58 -4.94 -10.77
CA ILE A 159 2.21 -5.43 -10.99
C ILE A 159 1.94 -5.62 -12.49
N SER A 160 2.36 -4.66 -13.32
CA SER A 160 2.21 -4.74 -14.79
C SER A 160 3.01 -5.91 -15.37
N SER A 161 4.24 -6.11 -14.90
CA SER A 161 5.12 -7.21 -15.29
C SER A 161 4.53 -8.58 -14.89
N CYS A 162 4.10 -8.73 -13.63
CA CYS A 162 3.42 -9.95 -13.17
C CYS A 162 2.12 -10.22 -13.92
N GLY A 163 1.31 -9.19 -14.22
CA GLY A 163 0.07 -9.32 -14.98
C GLY A 163 0.29 -9.79 -16.43
N ASN A 164 1.36 -9.29 -17.08
CA ASN A 164 1.76 -9.76 -18.41
C ASN A 164 2.26 -11.20 -18.37
N ALA A 165 3.14 -11.56 -17.42
CA ALA A 165 3.63 -12.91 -17.26
C ALA A 165 2.51 -13.92 -16.97
N LEU A 166 1.54 -13.57 -16.12
CA LEU A 166 0.35 -14.39 -15.83
C LEU A 166 -0.52 -14.60 -17.06
N ARG A 167 -0.66 -13.59 -17.93
CA ARG A 167 -1.38 -13.74 -19.21
C ARG A 167 -0.68 -14.75 -20.10
N THR A 168 0.62 -14.57 -20.36
CA THR A 168 1.41 -15.49 -21.17
C THR A 168 1.39 -16.93 -20.63
N LEU A 169 1.50 -17.12 -19.32
CA LEU A 169 1.41 -18.46 -18.72
C LEU A 169 0.02 -19.09 -18.86
N LYS A 170 -1.05 -18.29 -18.76
CA LYS A 170 -2.43 -18.77 -18.95
C LYS A 170 -2.73 -19.10 -20.40
N ASP A 171 -2.17 -18.33 -21.35
CA ASP A 171 -2.28 -18.61 -22.79
C ASP A 171 -1.58 -19.93 -23.18
N LEU A 172 -0.60 -20.39 -22.38
CA LEU A 172 0.08 -21.69 -22.54
C LEU A 172 -0.67 -22.88 -21.89
N GLN A 173 -1.81 -22.65 -21.21
CA GLN A 173 -2.65 -23.71 -20.62
C GLN A 173 -3.81 -24.13 -21.54
N HIS A 174 -3.83 -23.67 -22.80
CA HIS A 174 -4.98 -23.75 -23.71
C HIS A 174 -4.65 -24.39 -25.06
#